data_AF-A0A7K0DR70-F1
#
_entry.id   AF-A0A7K0DR70-F1
#
_cell.length_a   1.000
_cell.length_b   1.000
_cell.length_c   1.000
_cell.angle_alpha   90.00
_cell.angle_beta   90.00
_cell.angle_gamma   90.00
#
_symmetry.space_group_name_H-M   'P 1'
#
loop_
_entity.id
_entity.type
_entity.pdbx_description
1 polymer ?
#
loop_
_entity_poly.entity_id
_entity_poly.type
_entity_poly.pdbx_seq_one_letter_code
_entity_poly.pdbx_strand_id
1 'polypeptide(L)'
;MSQSTRLDGAFQDALTRAVDLDKQGISPEGENELFSGRTPSNAELVETCRRFYHAHRTVLDRAVDDAVHFLASPEGVAYVKALKGSFDSAKPNPLSDEIAARILHRGEFDLAVSQPPALRGFGIGVSAGVSAVIGLLAGADLVFDFKDKTQVHPRTWAGGSVKGGLSVSAGLELSFWVDKPVSGAIAGWLLDLYVPNPTYKIVVFVRFMYINQRAEGTTDFEFSGVSVQLPFGIGIPLRIDKDKDKVVALFAARQTAWDRTRRATMSVVNKATGLPAIAVQETATLQVTLSNTGDDVELSSGAAMTFSMPSYFTNDDVAAMNISYAGWKSSTTTGPNGDLRLVLTLSGDYTWGAGTDILFAIGNVKSSNQPPIGQQSRAGQVILALSDSALEKSVPANADFALVWSTSEASVSWSTQITDTFKLLGPANGTADAYAQPGYQAVPLTTAVDTTGTVWLLGYQYNYNTAVPDTVIPQIRAVWTKQDSAKTPNTYWQGTTIDPSSPAGTTSTAYYGGSASTGNSITIKAVFG
;
A
#
# COMPACT_ATOMS: atom_id res chain seq x y z
N MET A 1 -15.29 -7.05 9.50
CA MET A 1 -14.29 -6.55 10.46
C MET A 1 -13.66 -5.29 9.88
N SER A 2 -13.56 -4.25 10.69
CA SER A 2 -13.38 -2.83 10.37
C SER A 2 -12.20 -2.52 9.43
N GLN A 3 -12.49 -2.31 8.13
CA GLN A 3 -11.63 -1.52 7.24
C GLN A 3 -11.59 -0.07 7.78
N SER A 4 -10.41 0.56 7.77
CA SER A 4 -10.23 1.92 8.27
C SER A 4 -11.24 2.88 7.63
N THR A 5 -12.08 3.51 8.47
CA THR A 5 -13.17 4.46 8.12
C THR A 5 -12.80 5.90 8.51
N ARG A 6 -11.55 6.15 8.91
CA ARG A 6 -11.17 7.39 9.60
C ARG A 6 -11.26 8.62 8.71
N LEU A 7 -10.76 8.56 7.48
CA LEU A 7 -10.83 9.69 6.54
C LEU A 7 -12.20 9.81 5.87
N ASP A 8 -12.89 8.71 5.62
CA ASP A 8 -14.28 8.71 5.09
C ASP A 8 -15.22 9.57 5.93
N GLY A 9 -15.20 9.39 7.26
CA GLY A 9 -16.00 10.19 8.18
C GLY A 9 -15.60 11.67 8.16
N ALA A 10 -14.30 11.96 8.08
CA ALA A 10 -13.79 13.33 8.01
C ALA A 10 -14.14 14.04 6.70
N PHE A 11 -14.13 13.33 5.56
CA PHE A 11 -14.59 13.84 4.27
C PHE A 11 -16.10 14.08 4.28
N GLN A 12 -16.89 13.20 4.90
CA GLN A 12 -18.33 13.38 4.98
C GLN A 12 -18.71 14.60 5.84
N ASP A 13 -18.00 14.82 6.95
CA ASP A 13 -18.14 16.03 7.77
C ASP A 13 -17.76 17.29 6.98
N ALA A 14 -16.61 17.27 6.29
CA ALA A 14 -16.16 18.38 5.45
C ALA A 14 -17.16 18.71 4.34
N LEU A 15 -17.72 17.68 3.68
CA LEU A 15 -18.72 17.86 2.62
C LEU A 15 -20.00 18.48 3.16
N THR A 16 -20.46 18.04 4.33
CA THR A 16 -21.65 18.60 4.99
C THR A 16 -21.48 20.08 5.26
N ARG A 17 -20.32 20.46 5.84
CA ARG A 17 -19.98 21.88 6.09
C ARG A 17 -19.85 22.68 4.80
N ALA A 18 -19.23 22.13 3.77
CA ALA A 18 -19.09 22.78 2.47
C ALA A 18 -20.45 23.06 1.81
N VAL A 19 -21.39 22.12 1.88
CA VAL A 19 -22.76 22.30 1.39
C VAL A 19 -23.49 23.41 2.15
N ASP A 20 -23.30 23.50 3.47
CA ASP A 20 -23.94 24.56 4.27
C ASP A 20 -23.34 25.94 3.99
N LEU A 21 -22.04 26.04 3.68
CA LEU A 21 -21.42 27.28 3.20
C LEU A 21 -21.97 27.69 1.83
N ASP A 22 -22.11 26.73 0.90
CA ASP A 22 -22.68 26.98 -0.43
C ASP A 22 -24.13 27.48 -0.32
N LYS A 23 -24.95 26.91 0.58
CA LYS A 23 -26.33 27.40 0.87
C LYS A 23 -26.36 28.82 1.43
N GLN A 24 -25.33 29.21 2.18
CA GLN A 24 -25.18 30.57 2.72
C GLN A 24 -24.68 31.57 1.67
N GLY A 25 -24.38 31.12 0.44
CA GLY A 25 -23.81 31.96 -0.61
C GLY A 25 -22.33 32.29 -0.39
N ILE A 26 -21.65 31.56 0.49
CA ILE A 26 -20.23 31.78 0.79
C ILE A 26 -19.41 30.97 -0.23
N SER A 27 -18.86 31.66 -1.23
CA SER A 27 -18.01 31.03 -2.25
C SER A 27 -16.58 30.77 -1.74
N PRO A 28 -15.84 29.79 -2.31
CA PRO A 28 -14.40 29.69 -2.09
C PRO A 28 -13.72 30.98 -2.53
N GLU A 29 -12.90 31.59 -1.67
CA GLU A 29 -12.23 32.85 -1.98
C GLU A 29 -11.01 32.60 -2.89
N GLY A 30 -10.96 33.25 -4.07
CA GLY A 30 -9.90 33.05 -5.05
C GLY A 30 -9.96 33.92 -6.30
N GLU A 31 -8.82 34.06 -6.97
CA GLU A 31 -8.69 34.75 -8.28
C GLU A 31 -9.06 33.81 -9.44
N ASN A 32 -9.54 34.39 -10.54
CA ASN A 32 -9.96 33.67 -11.77
C ASN A 32 -8.84 32.85 -12.43
N GLU A 33 -7.58 33.03 -12.05
CA GLU A 33 -6.43 32.33 -12.64
C GLU A 33 -6.37 30.83 -12.30
N LEU A 34 -6.91 30.43 -11.14
CA LEU A 34 -6.92 29.03 -10.69
C LEU A 34 -8.04 28.20 -11.33
N PHE A 35 -9.10 28.85 -11.76
CA PHE A 35 -10.31 28.21 -12.28
C PHE A 35 -10.75 28.90 -13.57
N SER A 36 -10.24 28.40 -14.70
CA SER A 36 -10.63 28.91 -16.00
C SER A 36 -12.13 28.73 -16.22
N GLY A 37 -12.85 29.84 -16.38
CA GLY A 37 -14.29 29.88 -16.66
C GLY A 37 -15.18 30.18 -15.46
N ARG A 38 -15.09 29.43 -14.36
CA ARG A 38 -15.87 29.70 -13.13
C ARG A 38 -15.17 29.19 -11.88
N THR A 39 -15.34 29.90 -10.76
CA THR A 39 -14.97 29.40 -9.44
C THR A 39 -15.88 28.21 -9.06
N PRO A 40 -15.34 27.03 -8.73
CA PRO A 40 -16.11 25.91 -8.21
C PRO A 40 -16.74 26.23 -6.85
N SER A 41 -17.79 25.50 -6.46
CA SER A 41 -18.37 25.60 -5.12
C SER A 41 -17.49 24.91 -4.08
N ASN A 42 -17.70 25.17 -2.78
CA ASN A 42 -16.94 24.49 -1.73
C ASN A 42 -17.19 22.96 -1.81
N ALA A 43 -18.44 22.56 -2.04
CA ALA A 43 -18.78 21.14 -2.18
C ALA A 43 -18.08 20.49 -3.38
N GLU A 44 -17.94 21.18 -4.51
CA GLU A 44 -17.22 20.67 -5.68
C GLU A 44 -15.73 20.44 -5.40
N LEU A 45 -15.08 21.36 -4.67
CA LEU A 45 -13.67 21.22 -4.29
C LEU A 45 -13.45 20.07 -3.30
N VAL A 46 -14.32 19.93 -2.29
CA VAL A 46 -14.26 18.82 -1.34
C VAL A 46 -14.52 17.48 -2.03
N GLU A 47 -15.52 17.40 -2.90
CA GLU A 47 -15.85 16.18 -3.63
C GLU A 47 -14.73 15.78 -4.60
N THR A 48 -14.00 16.73 -5.18
CA THR A 48 -12.81 16.45 -6.00
C THR A 48 -11.72 15.76 -5.19
N CYS A 49 -11.39 16.28 -4.00
CA CYS A 49 -10.45 15.62 -3.08
C CYS A 49 -10.94 14.23 -2.65
N ARG A 50 -12.24 14.12 -2.34
CA ARG A 50 -12.87 12.87 -1.92
C ARG A 50 -12.82 11.80 -3.02
N ARG A 51 -13.03 12.17 -4.28
CA ARG A 51 -12.91 11.26 -5.44
C ARG A 51 -11.49 10.73 -5.59
N PHE A 52 -10.48 11.59 -5.48
CA PHE A 52 -9.08 11.16 -5.48
C PHE A 52 -8.81 10.19 -4.32
N TYR A 53 -9.27 10.54 -3.11
CA TYR A 53 -9.15 9.65 -1.95
C TYR A 53 -9.80 8.29 -2.20
N HIS A 54 -11.03 8.23 -2.72
CA HIS A 54 -11.70 6.95 -3.01
C HIS A 54 -10.98 6.12 -4.07
N ALA A 55 -10.46 6.77 -5.12
CA ALA A 55 -9.70 6.09 -6.17
C ALA A 55 -8.40 5.46 -5.64
N HIS A 56 -7.81 6.04 -4.59
CA HIS A 56 -6.54 5.61 -4.01
C HIS A 56 -6.65 5.21 -2.53
N ARG A 57 -7.85 4.84 -2.07
CA ARG A 57 -8.19 4.71 -0.65
C ARG A 57 -7.25 3.79 0.12
N THR A 58 -7.02 2.59 -0.43
CA THR A 58 -6.18 1.56 0.20
C THR A 58 -4.77 2.08 0.48
N VAL A 59 -4.25 2.94 -0.40
CA VAL A 59 -2.91 3.50 -0.31
C VAL A 59 -2.88 4.62 0.72
N LEU A 60 -3.80 5.58 0.62
CA LEU A 60 -3.83 6.74 1.50
C LEU A 60 -4.17 6.35 2.95
N ASP A 61 -5.12 5.44 3.17
CA ASP A 61 -5.47 4.97 4.52
C ASP A 61 -4.27 4.31 5.19
N ARG A 62 -3.59 3.41 4.48
CA ARG A 62 -2.36 2.76 4.99
C ARG A 62 -1.27 3.78 5.29
N ALA A 63 -1.09 4.75 4.39
CA ALA A 63 -0.10 5.81 4.53
C ALA A 63 -0.29 6.65 5.79
N VAL A 64 -1.53 7.04 6.03
CA VAL A 64 -1.88 7.81 7.22
C VAL A 64 -1.78 6.96 8.48
N ASP A 65 -2.20 5.69 8.44
CA ASP A 65 -2.11 4.81 9.61
C ASP A 65 -0.66 4.53 10.00
N ASP A 66 0.22 4.19 9.05
CA ASP A 66 1.65 3.96 9.32
C ASP A 66 2.32 5.22 9.89
N ALA A 67 1.95 6.39 9.36
CA ALA A 67 2.42 7.67 9.89
C ALA A 67 1.94 7.99 11.30
N VAL A 68 0.68 7.72 11.61
CA VAL A 68 0.17 7.89 12.97
C VAL A 68 0.89 6.97 13.95
N HIS A 69 1.22 5.73 13.56
CA HIS A 69 1.97 4.79 14.40
C HIS A 69 3.40 5.26 14.64
N PHE A 70 4.11 5.68 13.60
CA PHE A 70 5.45 6.25 13.75
C PHE A 70 5.45 7.45 14.70
N LEU A 71 4.47 8.35 14.58
CA LEU A 71 4.40 9.53 15.43
C LEU A 71 4.09 9.22 16.90
N ALA A 72 3.55 8.04 17.18
CA ALA A 72 3.37 7.54 18.53
C ALA A 72 4.65 6.90 19.11
N SER A 73 5.68 6.63 18.30
CA SER A 73 6.93 6.03 18.75
C SER A 73 7.87 7.05 19.45
N PRO A 74 8.76 6.61 20.35
CA PRO A 74 9.79 7.46 20.94
C PRO A 74 10.68 8.15 19.89
N GLU A 75 10.98 7.48 18.77
CA GLU A 75 11.67 8.12 17.65
C GLU A 75 10.80 9.20 17.01
N GLY A 76 9.55 8.91 16.67
CA GLY A 76 8.62 9.89 16.11
C GLY A 76 8.52 11.15 16.96
N VAL A 77 8.46 11.01 18.29
CA VAL A 77 8.48 12.13 19.25
C VAL A 77 9.80 12.92 19.21
N ALA A 78 10.95 12.24 19.08
CA ALA A 78 12.26 12.91 18.93
C ALA A 78 12.38 13.65 17.59
N TYR A 79 11.86 13.07 16.50
CA TYR A 79 11.76 13.69 15.18
C TYR A 79 10.87 14.94 15.19
N VAL A 80 9.72 14.87 15.86
CA VAL A 80 8.82 16.01 16.06
C VAL A 80 9.54 17.17 16.77
N LYS A 81 10.39 16.88 17.76
CA LYS A 81 11.17 17.91 18.46
C LYS A 81 12.25 18.53 17.56
N ALA A 82 12.92 17.72 16.75
CA ALA A 82 13.93 18.20 15.79
C ALA A 82 13.30 19.08 14.70
N LEU A 83 12.12 18.71 14.18
CA LEU A 83 11.41 19.49 13.17
C LEU A 83 10.93 20.83 13.70
N LYS A 84 10.40 20.86 14.94
CA LYS A 84 10.04 22.13 15.59
C LYS A 84 11.23 23.10 15.67
N GLY A 85 12.43 22.61 15.98
CA GLY A 85 13.65 23.44 15.98
C GLY A 85 14.11 23.90 14.59
N SER A 86 13.73 23.20 13.52
CA SER A 86 14.10 23.58 12.14
C SER A 86 13.30 24.78 11.60
N PHE A 87 12.10 25.02 12.15
CA PHE A 87 11.19 26.08 11.74
C PHE A 87 11.34 27.39 12.53
N ASP A 88 12.36 27.51 13.40
CA ASP A 88 12.72 28.78 14.06
C ASP A 88 13.32 29.82 13.07
N SER A 89 13.43 29.49 11.77
CA SER A 89 13.91 30.40 10.73
C SER A 89 13.00 30.41 9.49
N ALA A 90 12.86 31.57 8.84
CA ALA A 90 11.95 31.80 7.72
C ALA A 90 12.40 31.22 6.36
N LYS A 91 13.50 30.46 6.32
CA LYS A 91 13.99 29.78 5.11
C LYS A 91 14.07 28.27 5.39
N PRO A 92 13.81 27.40 4.40
CA PRO A 92 14.13 25.98 4.52
C PRO A 92 15.61 25.87 4.91
N ASN A 93 15.89 25.33 6.09
CA ASN A 93 17.26 25.19 6.54
C ASN A 93 17.81 23.84 6.03
N PRO A 94 19.14 23.69 5.86
CA PRO A 94 19.75 22.41 5.50
C PRO A 94 19.39 21.26 6.45
N LEU A 95 18.96 21.57 7.68
CA LEU A 95 18.46 20.61 8.65
C LEU A 95 17.12 20.00 8.21
N SER A 96 16.24 20.71 7.49
CA SER A 96 14.98 20.19 6.96
C SER A 96 15.23 19.14 5.88
N ASP A 97 16.20 19.38 4.98
CA ASP A 97 16.65 18.38 4.00
C ASP A 97 17.33 17.19 4.68
N GLU A 98 18.10 17.45 5.73
CA GLU A 98 18.76 16.40 6.51
C GLU A 98 17.75 15.56 7.31
N ILE A 99 16.69 16.17 7.85
CA ILE A 99 15.62 15.49 8.58
C ILE A 99 14.70 14.73 7.61
N ALA A 100 14.34 15.31 6.47
CA ALA A 100 13.65 14.60 5.39
C ALA A 100 14.48 13.37 5.01
N ALA A 101 15.78 13.53 4.73
CA ALA A 101 16.69 12.42 4.50
C ALA A 101 16.68 11.40 5.67
N ARG A 102 16.74 11.83 6.94
CA ARG A 102 16.65 10.91 8.09
C ARG A 102 15.31 10.19 8.23
N ILE A 103 14.20 10.80 7.79
CA ILE A 103 12.85 10.18 7.72
C ILE A 103 12.84 9.12 6.62
N LEU A 104 13.45 9.46 5.48
CA LEU A 104 13.59 8.62 4.30
C LEU A 104 14.60 7.45 4.46
N HIS A 105 15.52 7.52 5.42
CA HIS A 105 16.64 6.58 5.56
C HIS A 105 16.54 5.58 6.74
N ARG A 106 15.55 5.70 7.65
CA ARG A 106 15.38 4.74 8.76
C ARG A 106 14.55 3.50 8.41
N GLY A 107 13.96 3.44 7.21
CA GLY A 107 13.23 2.27 6.72
C GLY A 107 11.87 2.01 7.38
N GLU A 108 11.36 2.93 8.21
CA GLU A 108 10.04 2.81 8.84
C GLU A 108 8.92 3.47 8.02
N PHE A 109 9.29 4.30 7.04
CA PHE A 109 8.37 4.92 6.08
C PHE A 109 8.74 4.56 4.66
N ASP A 110 8.71 3.27 4.37
CA ASP A 110 8.37 2.85 3.03
C ASP A 110 7.02 2.16 3.14
N LEU A 111 6.00 2.90 2.73
CA LEU A 111 4.68 2.32 2.62
C LEU A 111 4.78 1.25 1.56
N ALA A 112 4.49 0.01 1.96
CA ALA A 112 4.23 -1.08 1.02
C ALA A 112 2.95 -0.74 0.25
N VAL A 113 3.12 0.13 -0.74
CA VAL A 113 2.13 0.45 -1.74
C VAL A 113 2.48 -0.40 -2.94
N SER A 114 1.73 -1.49 -3.13
CA SER A 114 1.59 -2.08 -4.46
C SER A 114 1.28 -0.94 -5.42
N GLN A 115 2.15 -0.69 -6.41
CA GLN A 115 2.04 0.43 -7.35
C GLN A 115 0.57 0.69 -7.72
N PRO A 116 -0.07 1.71 -7.14
CA PRO A 116 -1.47 1.92 -7.39
C PRO A 116 -1.60 2.40 -8.84
N PRO A 117 -2.56 1.86 -9.60
CA PRO A 117 -2.80 2.31 -10.96
C PRO A 117 -2.94 3.84 -10.98
N ALA A 118 -2.31 4.48 -11.97
CA ALA A 118 -2.33 5.93 -12.20
C ALA A 118 -1.44 6.84 -11.32
N LEU A 119 -0.73 6.35 -10.30
CA LEU A 119 0.29 7.18 -9.64
C LEU A 119 1.66 7.05 -10.35
N ARG A 120 2.32 8.18 -10.59
CA ARG A 120 3.72 8.27 -11.00
C ARG A 120 4.67 8.11 -9.82
N GLY A 121 4.31 8.61 -8.64
CA GLY A 121 5.19 8.55 -7.49
C GLY A 121 4.53 8.81 -6.15
N PHE A 122 5.28 8.52 -5.09
CA PHE A 122 4.94 8.78 -3.71
C PHE A 122 6.07 9.54 -3.05
N GLY A 123 5.75 10.61 -2.33
CA GLY A 123 6.71 11.42 -1.62
C GLY A 123 6.48 11.43 -0.12
N ILE A 124 7.57 11.58 0.60
CA ILE A 124 7.56 11.82 2.03
C ILE A 124 8.48 12.98 2.35
N GLY A 125 8.03 13.82 3.26
CA GLY A 125 8.71 15.06 3.57
C GLY A 125 8.14 15.73 4.80
N VAL A 126 8.35 17.03 4.85
CA VAL A 126 7.94 17.88 5.95
C VAL A 126 7.39 19.18 5.40
N SER A 127 6.34 19.69 6.02
CA SER A 127 5.83 21.02 5.69
C SER A 127 5.40 21.76 6.94
N ALA A 128 5.44 23.08 6.83
CA ALA A 128 4.85 24.00 7.79
C ALA A 128 3.94 25.00 7.06
N GLY A 129 2.86 25.38 7.72
CA GLY A 129 1.91 26.35 7.22
C GLY A 129 1.25 27.10 8.38
N VAL A 130 1.28 28.42 8.31
CA VAL A 130 0.43 29.31 9.10
C VAL A 130 -0.66 29.79 8.18
N SER A 131 -1.92 29.44 8.42
CA SER A 131 -3.04 29.96 7.62
C SER A 131 -3.87 30.93 8.47
N ALA A 132 -3.51 32.22 8.46
CA ALA A 132 -4.26 33.29 9.12
C ALA A 132 -4.35 34.52 8.20
N VAL A 133 -5.52 34.75 7.59
CA VAL A 133 -5.87 35.86 6.65
C VAL A 133 -4.98 35.96 5.39
N ILE A 134 -3.66 36.01 5.51
CA ILE A 134 -2.67 35.70 4.47
C ILE A 134 -1.73 34.69 5.11
N GLY A 135 -1.78 33.44 4.66
CA GLY A 135 -0.96 32.38 5.22
C GLY A 135 0.38 32.26 4.52
N LEU A 136 1.41 31.81 5.25
CA LEU A 136 2.70 31.39 4.69
C LEU A 136 2.82 29.88 4.83
N LEU A 137 3.28 29.23 3.78
CA LEU A 137 3.39 27.78 3.70
C LEU A 137 4.64 27.37 2.94
N ALA A 138 5.34 26.38 3.46
CA ALA A 138 6.55 25.85 2.86
C ALA A 138 6.71 24.37 3.20
N GLY A 139 7.41 23.65 2.34
CA GLY A 139 7.72 22.25 2.56
C GLY A 139 8.87 21.74 1.72
N ALA A 140 9.32 20.55 2.07
CA ALA A 140 10.34 19.81 1.36
C ALA A 140 9.99 18.32 1.41
N ASP A 141 9.99 17.64 0.28
CA ASP A 141 9.75 16.20 0.17
C ASP A 141 10.69 15.53 -0.84
N LEU A 142 10.90 14.22 -0.70
CA LEU A 142 11.51 13.39 -1.73
C LEU A 142 10.43 12.53 -2.35
N VAL A 143 10.24 12.65 -3.66
CA VAL A 143 9.24 11.86 -4.40
C VAL A 143 9.93 10.69 -5.09
N PHE A 144 9.54 9.47 -4.71
CA PHE A 144 9.98 8.23 -5.32
C PHE A 144 9.18 7.92 -6.58
N ASP A 145 9.89 7.68 -7.67
CA ASP A 145 9.27 7.36 -8.94
C ASP A 145 8.94 5.86 -9.04
N PHE A 146 7.68 5.54 -9.32
CA PHE A 146 7.20 4.17 -9.49
C PHE A 146 7.48 3.62 -10.89
N LYS A 147 7.56 4.48 -11.92
CA LYS A 147 7.81 4.06 -13.31
C LYS A 147 9.30 3.91 -13.58
N ASP A 148 10.13 4.82 -13.07
CA ASP A 148 11.59 4.71 -13.10
C ASP A 148 12.13 4.56 -11.67
N LYS A 149 12.20 3.31 -11.19
CA LYS A 149 12.66 3.00 -9.84
C LYS A 149 14.11 3.43 -9.56
N THR A 150 14.86 3.88 -10.55
CA THR A 150 16.21 4.43 -10.36
C THR A 150 16.20 5.91 -10.02
N GLN A 151 15.06 6.60 -10.13
CA GLN A 151 14.97 8.04 -9.91
C GLN A 151 14.29 8.39 -8.59
N VAL A 152 14.72 9.52 -8.02
CA VAL A 152 14.07 10.24 -6.94
C VAL A 152 14.02 11.70 -7.32
N HIS A 153 12.92 12.37 -6.98
CA HIS A 153 12.70 13.78 -7.26
C HIS A 153 12.60 14.54 -5.94
N PRO A 154 13.74 15.00 -5.38
CA PRO A 154 13.70 15.99 -4.33
C PRO A 154 12.96 17.24 -4.79
N ARG A 155 12.13 17.79 -3.90
CA ARG A 155 11.33 18.97 -4.17
C ARG A 155 11.26 19.84 -2.93
N THR A 156 11.42 21.14 -3.12
CA THR A 156 11.16 22.17 -2.12
C THR A 156 10.12 23.12 -2.66
N TRP A 157 9.28 23.66 -1.79
CA TRP A 157 8.24 24.61 -2.18
C TRP A 157 7.99 25.64 -1.09
N ALA A 158 7.66 26.86 -1.49
CA ALA A 158 7.33 27.96 -0.59
C ALA A 158 6.34 28.91 -1.25
N GLY A 159 5.34 29.34 -0.49
CA GLY A 159 4.27 30.18 -0.98
C GLY A 159 3.35 30.68 0.11
N GLY A 160 2.13 31.02 -0.30
CA GLY A 160 1.11 31.52 0.61
C GLY A 160 -0.27 30.95 0.33
N SER A 161 -1.13 31.03 1.35
CA SER A 161 -2.57 30.81 1.20
C SER A 161 -3.32 32.13 1.28
N VAL A 162 -4.39 32.25 0.50
CA VAL A 162 -5.25 33.43 0.51
C VAL A 162 -6.44 33.14 1.42
N LYS A 163 -6.66 34.03 2.40
CA LYS A 163 -7.87 34.19 3.23
C LYS A 163 -8.69 32.92 3.49
N GLY A 164 -8.06 31.95 4.14
CA GLY A 164 -8.73 30.87 4.85
C GLY A 164 -8.02 30.64 6.17
N GLY A 165 -8.65 30.99 7.30
CA GLY A 165 -8.10 30.76 8.63
C GLY A 165 -8.16 29.27 8.98
N LEU A 166 -7.35 28.44 8.34
CA LEU A 166 -7.48 26.98 8.48
C LEU A 166 -6.80 26.46 9.73
N SER A 167 -5.51 26.77 9.93
CA SER A 167 -4.76 26.41 11.14
C SER A 167 -3.27 26.77 10.99
N VAL A 168 -2.55 26.73 12.10
CA VAL A 168 -1.08 26.64 12.13
C VAL A 168 -0.69 25.17 12.30
N SER A 169 0.13 24.65 11.39
CA SER A 169 0.68 23.30 11.44
C SER A 169 2.13 23.27 10.98
N ALA A 170 2.93 22.42 11.61
CA ALA A 170 4.15 21.88 11.04
C ALA A 170 4.04 20.36 11.19
N GLY A 171 4.32 19.59 10.15
CA GLY A 171 3.84 18.22 10.02
C GLY A 171 4.66 17.35 9.08
N LEU A 172 4.37 16.05 9.14
CA LEU A 172 4.84 15.08 8.16
C LEU A 172 4.03 15.33 6.89
N GLU A 173 4.69 15.37 5.75
CA GLU A 173 4.04 15.47 4.46
C GLU A 173 4.12 14.13 3.74
N LEU A 174 2.98 13.63 3.28
CA LEU A 174 2.87 12.46 2.41
C LEU A 174 2.28 12.91 1.07
N SER A 175 3.06 12.90 -0.01
CA SER A 175 2.62 13.37 -1.33
C SER A 175 2.39 12.20 -2.30
N PHE A 176 1.35 12.30 -3.13
CA PHE A 176 0.92 11.28 -4.08
C PHE A 176 0.78 11.94 -5.45
N TRP A 177 1.61 11.52 -6.39
CA TRP A 177 1.81 12.21 -7.65
C TRP A 177 1.29 11.39 -8.81
N VAL A 178 0.47 11.98 -9.67
CA VAL A 178 0.07 11.41 -10.97
C VAL A 178 1.06 11.77 -12.07
N ASP A 179 1.74 12.91 -11.91
CA ASP A 179 2.82 13.37 -12.77
C ASP A 179 4.08 13.66 -11.96
N LYS A 180 5.24 13.59 -12.61
CA LYS A 180 6.51 13.89 -11.95
C LYS A 180 6.52 15.36 -11.48
N PRO A 181 7.00 15.67 -10.26
CA PRO A 181 7.18 17.05 -9.83
C PRO A 181 8.25 17.76 -10.67
N VAL A 182 7.97 18.99 -11.08
CA VAL A 182 8.90 19.82 -11.87
C VAL A 182 9.12 21.21 -11.24
N SER A 183 10.25 21.84 -11.53
CA SER A 183 10.47 23.23 -11.13
C SER A 183 9.45 24.17 -11.81
N GLY A 184 8.93 25.14 -11.06
CA GLY A 184 7.90 26.06 -11.56
C GLY A 184 6.99 26.62 -10.46
N ALA A 185 5.72 26.82 -10.79
CA ALA A 185 4.69 27.24 -9.85
C ALA A 185 3.75 26.08 -9.53
N ILE A 186 3.26 26.02 -8.28
CA ILE A 186 2.14 25.17 -7.88
C ILE A 186 1.03 26.03 -7.31
N ALA A 187 -0.20 25.60 -7.54
CA ALA A 187 -1.36 26.24 -6.97
C ALA A 187 -2.48 25.22 -6.79
N GLY A 188 -3.45 25.53 -5.95
CA GLY A 188 -4.59 24.64 -5.73
C GLY A 188 -5.30 24.99 -4.45
N TRP A 189 -5.79 23.97 -3.73
CA TRP A 189 -6.54 24.18 -2.50
C TRP A 189 -6.17 23.22 -1.37
N LEU A 190 -6.39 23.71 -0.16
CA LEU A 190 -6.17 23.05 1.11
C LEU A 190 -7.51 22.72 1.73
N LEU A 191 -7.62 21.53 2.30
CA LEU A 191 -8.79 21.01 2.99
C LEU A 191 -8.36 20.41 4.33
N ASP A 192 -8.82 20.99 5.43
CA ASP A 192 -8.56 20.45 6.76
C ASP A 192 -9.65 19.43 7.13
N LEU A 193 -9.26 18.15 7.17
CA LEU A 193 -10.09 17.02 7.54
C LEU A 193 -9.95 16.73 9.03
N TYR A 194 -11.02 16.92 9.81
CA TYR A 194 -10.99 16.65 11.24
C TYR A 194 -11.22 15.17 11.51
N VAL A 195 -10.23 14.52 12.14
CA VAL A 195 -10.31 13.10 12.50
C VAL A 195 -10.66 13.00 14.00
N PRO A 196 -11.81 12.42 14.35
CA PRO A 196 -12.16 12.19 15.75
C PRO A 196 -11.14 11.23 16.39
N ASN A 197 -10.44 11.67 17.44
CA ASN A 197 -9.58 10.80 18.23
C ASN A 197 -10.27 10.45 19.55
N PRO A 198 -10.66 9.18 19.78
CA PRO A 198 -11.35 8.79 21.02
C PRO A 198 -10.42 8.78 22.24
N THR A 199 -9.11 8.70 22.05
CA THR A 199 -8.11 8.59 23.12
C THR A 199 -7.63 9.95 23.63
N TYR A 200 -7.57 10.95 22.75
CA TYR A 200 -7.15 12.32 23.10
C TYR A 200 -8.32 13.28 22.91
N LYS A 201 -8.68 14.07 23.93
CA LYS A 201 -9.71 15.13 23.85
C LYS A 201 -9.38 16.26 22.84
N ILE A 202 -8.28 16.16 22.11
CA ILE A 202 -7.81 17.13 21.12
C ILE A 202 -8.20 16.62 19.74
N VAL A 203 -8.93 17.44 18.99
CA VAL A 203 -9.22 17.16 17.58
C VAL A 203 -7.92 17.22 16.79
N VAL A 204 -7.51 16.09 16.20
CA VAL A 204 -6.41 16.05 15.23
C VAL A 204 -7.02 16.34 13.86
N PHE A 205 -6.42 17.23 13.08
CA PHE A 205 -6.80 17.40 11.67
C PHE A 205 -5.70 16.85 10.77
N VAL A 206 -6.09 16.43 9.58
CA VAL A 206 -5.20 16.07 8.48
C VAL A 206 -5.44 17.11 7.39
N ARG A 207 -4.39 17.76 6.90
CA ARG A 207 -4.53 18.74 5.81
C ARG A 207 -4.30 18.06 4.48
N PHE A 208 -5.29 18.13 3.62
CA PHE A 208 -5.26 17.62 2.25
C PHE A 208 -5.00 18.79 1.29
N MET A 209 -3.90 18.74 0.56
CA MET A 209 -3.48 19.75 -0.41
C MET A 209 -3.65 19.16 -1.81
N TYR A 210 -4.56 19.72 -2.60
CA TYR A 210 -4.73 19.37 -4.01
C TYR A 210 -3.80 20.24 -4.86
N ILE A 211 -2.92 19.63 -5.65
CA ILE A 211 -1.79 20.30 -6.30
C ILE A 211 -1.98 20.29 -7.81
N ASN A 212 -2.08 21.49 -8.38
CA ASN A 212 -1.83 21.72 -9.80
C ASN A 212 -0.41 22.28 -9.98
N GLN A 213 0.30 21.84 -11.01
CA GLN A 213 1.62 22.36 -11.36
C GLN A 213 1.61 23.10 -12.69
N ARG A 214 2.44 24.14 -12.77
CA ARG A 214 2.83 24.82 -14.00
C ARG A 214 4.34 24.78 -14.09
N ALA A 215 4.86 24.03 -15.06
CA ALA A 215 6.29 23.92 -15.31
C ALA A 215 6.91 25.28 -15.65
N GLU A 216 8.18 25.45 -15.34
CA GLU A 216 8.92 26.64 -15.77
C GLU A 216 8.91 26.76 -17.29
N GLY A 217 8.52 27.92 -17.80
CA GLY A 217 8.38 28.17 -19.25
C GLY A 217 7.02 27.79 -19.85
N THR A 218 6.06 27.28 -19.08
CA THR A 218 4.68 27.02 -19.55
C THR A 218 3.66 28.00 -18.94
N THR A 219 2.45 28.04 -19.51
CA THR A 219 1.38 28.96 -19.10
C THR A 219 0.27 28.31 -18.28
N ASP A 220 -0.03 27.04 -18.54
CA ASP A 220 -1.20 26.36 -17.97
C ASP A 220 -0.86 25.56 -16.70
N PHE A 221 -1.82 25.54 -15.77
CA PHE A 221 -1.78 24.67 -14.59
C PHE A 221 -2.49 23.35 -14.90
N GLU A 222 -1.83 22.24 -14.60
CA GLU A 222 -2.38 20.90 -14.75
C GLU A 222 -2.39 20.19 -13.41
N PHE A 223 -3.40 19.33 -13.18
CA PHE A 223 -3.43 18.51 -11.97
C PHE A 223 -2.23 17.56 -11.94
N SER A 224 -1.50 17.52 -10.83
CA SER A 224 -0.25 16.74 -10.74
C SER A 224 -0.19 15.82 -9.53
N GLY A 225 -0.99 16.08 -8.50
CA GLY A 225 -1.03 15.21 -7.34
C GLY A 225 -1.74 15.80 -6.14
N VAL A 226 -1.65 15.09 -5.03
CA VAL A 226 -2.15 15.55 -3.73
C VAL A 226 -1.07 15.39 -2.68
N SER A 227 -1.17 16.16 -1.61
CA SER A 227 -0.30 16.03 -0.45
C SER A 227 -1.13 16.01 0.82
N VAL A 228 -0.74 15.16 1.76
CA VAL A 228 -1.41 14.93 3.02
C VAL A 228 -0.44 15.31 4.14
N GLN A 229 -0.74 16.41 4.81
CA GLN A 229 0.03 16.88 5.95
C GLN A 229 -0.59 16.36 7.25
N LEU A 230 0.23 15.68 8.05
CA LEU A 230 -0.09 15.21 9.39
C LEU A 230 0.58 16.16 10.40
N PRO A 231 -0.16 17.10 11.01
CA PRO A 231 0.41 18.12 11.89
C PRO A 231 0.99 17.54 13.18
N PHE A 232 2.13 18.08 13.61
CA PHE A 232 2.85 17.71 14.83
C PHE A 232 2.57 18.68 16.00
N GLY A 233 2.05 18.16 17.11
CA GLY A 233 1.72 18.97 18.29
C GLY A 233 0.40 19.72 18.15
N ILE A 234 0.07 20.56 19.14
CA ILE A 234 -1.19 21.32 19.20
C ILE A 234 -1.32 22.18 17.94
N GLY A 235 -1.92 21.63 16.89
CA GLY A 235 -2.59 22.44 15.89
C GLY A 235 -3.68 23.15 16.66
N ILE A 236 -3.48 24.43 16.96
CA ILE A 236 -4.55 25.24 17.52
C ILE A 236 -5.46 25.52 16.34
N PRO A 237 -6.65 24.90 16.26
CA PRO A 237 -7.60 25.35 15.27
C PRO A 237 -7.95 26.77 15.70
N LEU A 238 -7.56 27.77 14.92
CA LEU A 238 -7.96 29.16 15.14
C LEU A 238 -9.44 29.28 14.72
N ARG A 239 -10.33 28.65 15.49
CA ARG A 239 -11.79 28.78 15.36
C ARG A 239 -12.18 30.09 16.02
N ILE A 240 -12.02 31.18 15.28
CA ILE A 240 -12.37 32.50 15.79
C ILE A 240 -13.90 32.67 15.81
N ASP A 241 -14.66 31.98 14.94
CA ASP A 241 -16.13 32.00 14.92
C ASP A 241 -16.72 30.73 14.26
N LYS A 242 -17.64 30.02 14.94
CA LYS A 242 -18.34 28.82 14.40
C LYS A 242 -19.13 29.08 13.11
N ASP A 243 -19.51 30.32 12.84
CA ASP A 243 -20.35 30.71 11.72
C ASP A 243 -19.54 31.20 10.50
N LYS A 244 -18.21 31.11 10.56
CA LYS A 244 -17.27 31.52 9.48
C LYS A 244 -16.23 30.45 9.14
N ASP A 245 -16.45 29.21 9.58
CA ASP A 245 -15.52 28.09 9.42
C ASP A 245 -15.40 27.71 7.94
N LYS A 246 -14.44 28.34 7.23
CA LYS A 246 -14.08 27.99 5.86
C LYS A 246 -13.51 26.57 5.84
N VAL A 247 -14.05 25.73 4.98
CA VAL A 247 -13.62 24.32 4.81
C VAL A 247 -12.44 24.21 3.85
N VAL A 248 -12.32 25.16 2.92
CA VAL A 248 -11.32 25.17 1.85
C VAL A 248 -10.55 26.49 1.86
N ALA A 249 -9.25 26.45 1.62
CA ALA A 249 -8.43 27.63 1.33
C ALA A 249 -7.63 27.43 0.05
N LEU A 250 -7.44 28.47 -0.74
CA LEU A 250 -6.58 28.40 -1.92
C LEU A 250 -5.12 28.70 -1.56
N PHE A 251 -4.19 28.10 -2.28
CA PHE A 251 -2.77 28.37 -2.14
C PHE A 251 -2.09 28.54 -3.49
N ALA A 252 -0.97 29.27 -3.47
CA ALA A 252 -0.01 29.35 -4.56
C ALA A 252 1.40 29.36 -3.98
N ALA A 253 2.30 28.61 -4.59
CA ALA A 253 3.69 28.50 -4.18
C ALA A 253 4.63 28.37 -5.38
N ARG A 254 5.89 28.74 -5.18
CA ARG A 254 6.97 28.37 -6.08
C ARG A 254 7.54 27.04 -5.62
N GLN A 255 7.80 26.13 -6.55
CA GLN A 255 8.48 24.88 -6.27
C GLN A 255 9.77 24.75 -7.09
N THR A 256 10.77 24.14 -6.48
CA THR A 256 12.02 23.72 -7.12
C THR A 256 12.12 22.22 -6.97
N ALA A 257 12.13 21.50 -8.08
CA ALA A 257 12.32 20.06 -8.14
C ALA A 257 13.49 19.73 -9.06
N TRP A 258 14.25 18.70 -8.71
CA TRP A 258 15.38 18.22 -9.50
C TRP A 258 15.45 16.70 -9.49
N ASP A 259 16.22 16.14 -10.41
CA ASP A 259 16.40 14.70 -10.52
C ASP A 259 17.66 14.24 -9.83
N ARG A 260 17.58 13.06 -9.21
CA ARG A 260 18.74 12.36 -8.69
C ARG A 260 18.55 10.86 -8.88
N THR A 261 19.61 10.21 -9.37
CA THR A 261 19.66 8.75 -9.39
C THR A 261 19.79 8.19 -7.97
N ARG A 262 19.02 7.14 -7.67
CA ARG A 262 19.18 6.35 -6.45
C ARG A 262 20.60 5.79 -6.41
N ARG A 263 21.14 5.66 -5.19
CA ARG A 263 22.42 4.98 -5.01
C ARG A 263 22.29 3.47 -5.23
N ALA A 264 21.15 2.90 -4.87
CA ALA A 264 20.91 1.47 -5.02
C ALA A 264 19.46 1.17 -5.41
N THR A 265 19.27 0.03 -6.07
CA THR A 265 17.97 -0.62 -6.24
C THR A 265 18.09 -2.08 -5.82
N MET A 266 16.96 -2.70 -5.43
CA MET A 266 16.95 -4.10 -5.02
C MET A 266 15.81 -4.85 -5.70
N SER A 267 16.06 -6.11 -6.04
CA SER A 267 15.02 -7.07 -6.41
C SER A 267 15.13 -8.30 -5.50
N VAL A 268 13.98 -8.84 -5.13
CA VAL A 268 13.86 -10.06 -4.35
C VAL A 268 12.83 -10.94 -5.02
N VAL A 269 13.24 -12.14 -5.41
CA VAL A 269 12.37 -13.11 -6.07
C VAL A 269 12.53 -14.48 -5.44
N ASN A 270 11.47 -15.28 -5.43
CA ASN A 270 11.58 -16.70 -5.18
C ASN A 270 12.41 -17.31 -6.33
N LYS A 271 13.54 -17.92 -5.97
CA LYS A 271 14.52 -18.44 -6.93
C LYS A 271 13.93 -19.52 -7.84
N ALA A 272 12.95 -20.28 -7.36
CA ALA A 272 12.33 -21.36 -8.12
C ALA A 272 11.33 -20.82 -9.16
N THR A 273 10.56 -19.78 -8.81
CA THR A 273 9.47 -19.27 -9.66
C THR A 273 9.84 -18.00 -10.43
N GLY A 274 10.89 -17.30 -10.03
CA GLY A 274 11.24 -15.98 -10.56
C GLY A 274 10.29 -14.86 -10.14
N LEU A 275 9.28 -15.15 -9.31
CA LEU A 275 8.26 -14.19 -8.89
C LEU A 275 8.64 -13.52 -7.56
N PRO A 276 8.27 -12.24 -7.35
CA PRO A 276 8.47 -11.54 -6.08
C PRO A 276 7.41 -11.94 -5.04
N ALA A 277 7.25 -13.23 -4.79
CA ALA A 277 6.28 -13.75 -3.83
C ALA A 277 6.73 -15.09 -3.22
N ILE A 278 6.23 -15.38 -2.02
CA ILE A 278 6.20 -16.74 -1.44
C ILE A 278 4.76 -17.21 -1.26
N ALA A 279 4.53 -18.52 -1.39
CA ALA A 279 3.28 -19.12 -0.99
C ALA A 279 3.21 -19.34 0.53
N VAL A 280 2.00 -19.35 1.08
CA VAL A 280 1.72 -19.70 2.47
C VAL A 280 2.26 -21.09 2.78
N GLN A 281 2.99 -21.22 3.90
CA GLN A 281 3.56 -22.47 4.40
C GLN A 281 4.58 -23.16 3.46
N GLU A 282 4.93 -22.54 2.33
CA GLU A 282 6.03 -22.99 1.47
C GLU A 282 7.37 -22.53 2.03
N THR A 283 8.35 -23.43 2.04
CA THR A 283 9.75 -23.06 2.28
C THR A 283 10.41 -22.75 0.94
N ALA A 284 10.87 -21.52 0.76
CA ALA A 284 11.51 -21.05 -0.45
C ALA A 284 12.97 -20.61 -0.20
N THR A 285 13.72 -20.51 -1.29
CA THR A 285 14.97 -19.75 -1.34
C THR A 285 14.72 -18.47 -2.12
N LEU A 286 15.02 -17.32 -1.52
CA LEU A 286 14.94 -16.03 -2.19
C LEU A 286 16.27 -15.69 -2.83
N GLN A 287 16.25 -15.22 -4.07
CA GLN A 287 17.38 -14.56 -4.70
C GLN A 287 17.24 -13.06 -4.49
N VAL A 288 18.27 -12.43 -3.94
CA VAL A 288 18.35 -10.99 -3.72
C VAL A 288 19.42 -10.41 -4.63
N THR A 289 19.03 -9.45 -5.45
CA THR A 289 19.94 -8.69 -6.31
C THR A 289 19.91 -7.25 -5.87
N LEU A 290 21.04 -6.75 -5.37
CA LEU A 290 21.23 -5.35 -5.01
C LEU A 290 22.12 -4.71 -6.07
N SER A 291 21.61 -3.70 -6.77
CA SER A 291 22.30 -3.05 -7.91
C SER A 291 22.76 -1.64 -7.56
N ASN A 292 24.03 -1.32 -7.82
CA ASN A 292 24.54 0.04 -7.65
C ASN A 292 24.13 0.87 -8.87
N THR A 293 23.24 1.83 -8.67
CA THR A 293 22.75 2.71 -9.74
C THR A 293 23.38 4.10 -9.69
N GLY A 294 24.23 4.37 -8.69
CA GLY A 294 24.98 5.62 -8.55
C GLY A 294 26.47 5.43 -8.82
N ASP A 295 27.27 6.26 -8.15
CA ASP A 295 28.73 6.20 -8.17
C ASP A 295 29.26 5.01 -7.34
N ASP A 296 30.55 4.72 -7.47
CA ASP A 296 31.25 3.70 -6.67
C ASP A 296 31.03 3.92 -5.16
N VAL A 297 30.80 2.83 -4.43
CA VAL A 297 30.64 2.85 -2.98
C VAL A 297 31.77 2.06 -2.32
N GLU A 298 32.66 2.76 -1.62
CA GLU A 298 33.70 2.14 -0.80
C GLU A 298 33.10 1.65 0.52
N LEU A 299 33.31 0.36 0.83
CA LEU A 299 32.84 -0.29 2.05
C LEU A 299 34.04 -0.80 2.84
N SER A 300 34.07 -0.47 4.13
CA SER A 300 35.08 -0.90 5.07
C SER A 300 34.76 -2.28 5.61
N SER A 301 35.77 -3.00 6.11
CA SER A 301 35.53 -4.16 6.98
C SER A 301 34.59 -3.78 8.14
N GLY A 302 33.52 -4.55 8.32
CA GLY A 302 32.45 -4.25 9.27
C GLY A 302 31.23 -3.55 8.67
N ALA A 303 31.24 -3.16 7.39
CA ALA A 303 30.04 -2.72 6.68
C ALA A 303 28.90 -3.74 6.86
N ALA A 304 27.68 -3.26 7.04
CA ALA A 304 26.54 -4.12 7.35
C ALA A 304 25.36 -3.89 6.40
N MET A 305 24.88 -4.96 5.76
CA MET A 305 23.55 -4.97 5.13
C MET A 305 22.55 -5.52 6.13
N THR A 306 21.60 -4.69 6.55
CA THR A 306 20.52 -5.07 7.47
C THR A 306 19.22 -5.19 6.71
N PHE A 307 18.56 -6.35 6.81
CA PHE A 307 17.30 -6.66 6.14
C PHE A 307 16.16 -6.70 7.13
N SER A 308 15.13 -5.89 6.86
CA SER A 308 13.82 -6.00 7.48
C SER A 308 12.90 -6.78 6.55
N MET A 309 12.38 -7.91 7.03
CA MET A 309 11.44 -8.73 6.29
C MET A 309 10.01 -8.18 6.45
N PRO A 310 9.10 -8.44 5.49
CA PRO A 310 7.70 -8.07 5.62
C PRO A 310 7.06 -8.51 6.94
N SER A 311 6.13 -7.72 7.47
CA SER A 311 5.49 -7.94 8.78
C SER A 311 4.67 -9.24 8.91
N TYR A 312 4.52 -10.01 7.83
CA TYR A 312 3.91 -11.33 7.88
C TYR A 312 4.93 -12.44 8.20
N PHE A 313 6.22 -12.14 8.24
CA PHE A 313 7.21 -13.01 8.86
C PHE A 313 7.27 -12.70 10.35
N THR A 314 7.15 -13.74 11.17
CA THR A 314 7.37 -13.64 12.62
C THR A 314 8.88 -13.61 12.94
N ASN A 315 9.25 -13.26 14.18
CA ASN A 315 10.65 -13.34 14.60
C ASN A 315 11.21 -14.77 14.48
N ASP A 316 10.39 -15.80 14.72
CA ASP A 316 10.79 -17.20 14.57
C ASP A 316 11.00 -17.55 13.09
N ASP A 317 10.14 -17.05 12.19
CA ASP A 317 10.32 -17.20 10.75
C ASP A 317 11.65 -16.60 10.31
N VAL A 318 11.97 -15.36 10.75
CA VAL A 318 13.21 -14.67 10.40
C VAL A 318 14.43 -15.37 11.01
N ALA A 319 14.33 -15.86 12.25
CA ALA A 319 15.42 -16.57 12.92
C ALA A 319 15.81 -17.88 12.22
N ALA A 320 14.87 -18.51 11.52
CA ALA A 320 15.11 -19.73 10.75
C ALA A 320 15.78 -19.46 9.39
N MET A 321 15.74 -18.22 8.89
CA MET A 321 16.34 -17.84 7.61
C MET A 321 17.86 -17.84 7.71
N ASN A 322 18.53 -18.18 6.62
CA ASN A 322 19.98 -18.20 6.56
C ASN A 322 20.49 -17.56 5.26
N ILE A 323 21.61 -16.85 5.36
CA ILE A 323 22.27 -16.28 4.19
C ILE A 323 23.69 -16.83 4.12
N SER A 324 24.07 -17.29 2.93
CA SER A 324 25.45 -17.65 2.61
C SER A 324 25.94 -16.76 1.48
N TYR A 325 26.92 -15.91 1.77
CA TYR A 325 27.54 -15.03 0.78
C TYR A 325 29.02 -14.84 1.11
N ALA A 326 29.89 -15.10 0.13
CA ALA A 326 31.33 -15.11 0.35
C ALA A 326 31.85 -13.73 0.76
N GLY A 327 32.71 -13.67 1.78
CA GLY A 327 33.21 -12.40 2.34
C GLY A 327 32.25 -11.72 3.32
N TRP A 328 31.04 -12.26 3.52
CA TRP A 328 30.04 -11.69 4.42
C TRP A 328 29.60 -12.71 5.49
N LYS A 329 29.45 -12.26 6.73
CA LYS A 329 29.00 -13.07 7.85
C LYS A 329 27.52 -12.79 8.14
N SER A 330 26.69 -13.83 8.11
CA SER A 330 25.27 -13.73 8.45
C SER A 330 25.05 -13.76 9.96
N SER A 331 24.11 -12.96 10.44
CA SER A 331 23.62 -12.92 11.82
C SER A 331 22.20 -12.34 11.86
N THR A 332 21.62 -12.22 13.06
CA THR A 332 20.35 -11.53 13.28
C THR A 332 20.51 -10.47 14.36
N THR A 333 19.73 -9.40 14.28
CA THR A 333 19.65 -8.36 15.32
C THR A 333 18.21 -7.99 15.60
N THR A 334 17.91 -7.51 16.80
CA THR A 334 16.59 -7.01 17.18
C THR A 334 16.50 -5.52 16.85
N GLY A 335 15.52 -5.15 16.04
CA GLY A 335 15.21 -3.76 15.72
C GLY A 335 14.59 -2.99 16.89
N PRO A 336 14.43 -1.67 16.75
CA PRO A 336 13.86 -0.79 17.79
C PRO A 336 12.44 -1.21 18.22
N ASN A 337 11.68 -1.85 17.32
CA ASN A 337 10.31 -2.28 17.58
C ASN A 337 10.21 -3.74 18.07
N GLY A 338 11.35 -4.38 18.38
CA GLY A 338 11.40 -5.78 18.80
C GLY A 338 11.35 -6.79 17.65
N ASP A 339 11.34 -6.32 16.40
CA ASP A 339 11.38 -7.13 15.18
C ASP A 339 12.77 -7.72 14.94
N LEU A 340 12.86 -9.00 14.58
CA LEU A 340 14.14 -9.60 14.22
C LEU A 340 14.50 -9.25 12.77
N ARG A 341 15.76 -8.88 12.54
CA ARG A 341 16.32 -8.46 11.25
C ARG A 341 17.51 -9.34 10.89
N LEU A 342 17.67 -9.67 9.61
CA LEU A 342 18.86 -10.36 9.12
C LEU A 342 19.98 -9.35 8.92
N VAL A 343 21.21 -9.73 9.23
CA VAL A 343 22.39 -8.86 9.07
C VAL A 343 23.50 -9.62 8.38
N LEU A 344 24.01 -9.08 7.28
CA LEU A 344 25.25 -9.50 6.64
C LEU A 344 26.34 -8.49 6.97
N THR A 345 27.44 -8.94 7.59
CA THR A 345 28.59 -8.09 7.92
C THR A 345 29.78 -8.43 7.02
N LEU A 346 30.32 -7.42 6.34
CA LEU A 346 31.46 -7.54 5.45
C LEU A 346 32.74 -7.83 6.25
N SER A 347 33.53 -8.80 5.78
CA SER A 347 34.72 -9.29 6.51
C SER A 347 36.01 -8.54 6.16
N GLY A 348 36.05 -7.83 5.04
CA GLY A 348 37.21 -7.06 4.58
C GLY A 348 36.77 -5.97 3.59
N ASP A 349 37.62 -4.98 3.36
CA ASP A 349 37.26 -3.83 2.51
C ASP A 349 36.84 -4.26 1.10
N TYR A 350 35.84 -3.59 0.55
CA TYR A 350 35.24 -3.90 -0.74
C TYR A 350 34.73 -2.63 -1.43
N THR A 351 35.01 -2.47 -2.73
CA THR A 351 34.42 -1.41 -3.54
C THR A 351 33.25 -1.98 -4.34
N TRP A 352 32.05 -1.48 -4.07
CA TRP A 352 30.86 -1.78 -4.86
C TRP A 352 30.78 -0.82 -6.04
N GLY A 353 31.28 -1.27 -7.19
CA GLY A 353 31.39 -0.43 -8.39
C GLY A 353 30.04 0.01 -8.96
N ALA A 354 30.01 1.18 -9.58
CA ALA A 354 28.86 1.72 -10.31
C ALA A 354 28.37 0.74 -11.38
N GLY A 355 27.05 0.51 -11.44
CA GLY A 355 26.43 -0.40 -12.39
C GLY A 355 26.65 -1.89 -12.12
N THR A 356 27.17 -2.26 -10.94
CA THR A 356 27.41 -3.67 -10.58
C THR A 356 26.42 -4.20 -9.55
N ASP A 357 26.22 -5.52 -9.56
CA ASP A 357 25.28 -6.22 -8.69
C ASP A 357 26.01 -6.97 -7.57
N ILE A 358 25.44 -6.90 -6.36
CA ILE A 358 25.65 -7.85 -5.28
C ILE A 358 24.51 -8.86 -5.32
N LEU A 359 24.83 -10.14 -5.56
CA LEU A 359 23.87 -11.22 -5.73
C LEU A 359 24.09 -12.31 -4.67
N PHE A 360 23.07 -12.59 -3.87
CA PHE A 360 23.09 -13.67 -2.87
C PHE A 360 21.70 -14.30 -2.68
N ALA A 361 21.65 -15.37 -1.88
CA ALA A 361 20.41 -16.09 -1.61
C ALA A 361 20.10 -16.14 -0.11
N ILE A 362 18.82 -15.93 0.23
CA ILE A 362 18.26 -16.16 1.56
C ILE A 362 17.53 -17.50 1.52
N GLY A 363 18.02 -18.48 2.28
CA GLY A 363 17.42 -19.81 2.41
C GLY A 363 16.39 -19.88 3.53
N ASN A 364 15.67 -21.01 3.58
CA ASN A 364 14.67 -21.35 4.60
C ASN A 364 13.58 -20.29 4.81
N VAL A 365 13.21 -19.57 3.76
CA VAL A 365 12.18 -18.54 3.87
C VAL A 365 10.81 -19.18 3.86
N LYS A 366 10.14 -19.17 5.02
CA LYS A 366 8.77 -19.66 5.20
C LYS A 366 8.01 -18.67 6.08
N SER A 367 6.81 -18.28 5.68
CA SER A 367 5.92 -17.50 6.55
C SER A 367 4.99 -18.45 7.29
N SER A 368 4.92 -18.29 8.62
CA SER A 368 3.92 -18.96 9.45
C SER A 368 2.55 -18.30 9.39
N ASN A 369 2.46 -17.07 8.85
CA ASN A 369 1.21 -16.36 8.65
C ASN A 369 0.58 -16.65 7.28
N GLN A 370 -0.65 -16.15 7.11
CA GLN A 370 -1.41 -16.21 5.86
C GLN A 370 -1.98 -14.84 5.50
N PRO A 371 -2.37 -14.60 4.23
CA PRO A 371 -3.11 -13.40 3.87
C PRO A 371 -4.40 -13.26 4.70
N PRO A 372 -4.87 -12.03 4.96
CA PRO A 372 -6.13 -11.79 5.65
C PRO A 372 -7.30 -12.53 5.02
N ILE A 373 -8.31 -12.87 5.83
CA ILE A 373 -9.52 -13.57 5.35
C ILE A 373 -10.15 -12.78 4.19
N GLY A 374 -10.42 -13.49 3.08
CA GLY A 374 -10.98 -12.90 1.86
C GLY A 374 -9.96 -12.23 0.94
N GLN A 375 -8.66 -12.26 1.26
CA GLN A 375 -7.59 -11.75 0.40
C GLN A 375 -6.78 -12.91 -0.19
N GLN A 376 -6.46 -12.80 -1.48
CA GLN A 376 -5.62 -13.75 -2.22
C GLN A 376 -4.13 -13.59 -1.93
N SER A 377 -3.73 -12.37 -1.60
CA SER A 377 -2.35 -12.01 -1.31
C SER A 377 -2.30 -10.96 -0.19
N ARG A 378 -1.13 -10.86 0.43
CA ARG A 378 -0.75 -9.80 1.35
C ARG A 378 0.55 -9.19 0.82
N ALA A 379 0.46 -7.95 0.35
CA ALA A 379 1.64 -7.21 -0.10
C ALA A 379 2.58 -6.91 1.07
N GLY A 380 3.89 -6.97 0.79
CA GLY A 380 4.96 -6.62 1.71
C GLY A 380 6.18 -6.10 0.96
N GLN A 381 7.21 -5.74 1.71
CA GLN A 381 8.49 -5.32 1.16
C GLN A 381 9.63 -5.91 1.98
N VAL A 382 10.68 -6.32 1.30
CA VAL A 382 12.00 -6.55 1.91
C VAL A 382 12.73 -5.22 1.84
N ILE A 383 13.20 -4.73 2.98
CA ILE A 383 13.91 -3.46 3.10
C ILE A 383 15.35 -3.75 3.49
N LEU A 384 16.31 -3.17 2.78
CA LEU A 384 17.74 -3.25 3.06
C LEU A 384 18.26 -1.86 3.43
N ALA A 385 19.13 -1.83 4.44
CA ALA A 385 20.02 -0.70 4.71
C ALA A 385 21.47 -1.17 4.72
N LEU A 386 22.28 -0.62 3.82
CA LEU A 386 23.74 -0.81 3.80
C LEU A 386 24.39 0.34 4.58
N SER A 387 24.98 0.04 5.73
CA SER A 387 25.67 1.00 6.59
C SER A 387 27.17 0.72 6.64
N ASP A 388 27.97 1.78 6.66
CA ASP A 388 29.42 1.74 6.86
C ASP A 388 29.84 2.97 7.66
N SER A 389 30.95 2.91 8.40
CA SER A 389 31.48 4.06 9.13
C SER A 389 32.01 5.18 8.23
N ALA A 390 32.45 4.85 7.01
CA ALA A 390 32.90 5.82 6.01
C ALA A 390 31.74 6.49 5.28
N LEU A 391 30.53 5.91 5.36
CA LEU A 391 29.34 6.50 4.80
C LEU A 391 28.70 7.45 5.82
N GLU A 392 28.57 8.72 5.46
CA GLU A 392 27.82 9.69 6.28
C GLU A 392 26.38 9.23 6.57
N LYS A 393 25.79 8.46 5.65
CA LYS A 393 24.43 7.90 5.73
C LYS A 393 24.38 6.53 5.07
N SER A 394 23.55 5.63 5.62
CA SER A 394 23.28 4.32 5.01
C SER A 394 22.71 4.46 3.59
N VAL A 395 22.97 3.46 2.75
CA VAL A 395 22.38 3.31 1.41
C VAL A 395 21.16 2.41 1.54
N PRO A 396 19.93 2.95 1.41
CA PRO A 396 18.72 2.14 1.46
C PRO A 396 18.40 1.50 0.11
N ALA A 397 17.78 0.33 0.14
CA ALA A 397 17.12 -0.29 -1.00
C ALA A 397 15.91 -1.09 -0.55
N ASN A 398 14.95 -1.31 -1.44
CA ASN A 398 13.75 -2.08 -1.13
C ASN A 398 13.34 -2.94 -2.33
N ALA A 399 12.55 -3.96 -2.07
CA ALA A 399 11.91 -4.77 -3.09
C ALA A 399 10.52 -5.19 -2.62
N ASP A 400 9.54 -5.04 -3.50
CA ASP A 400 8.20 -5.57 -3.28
C ASP A 400 8.27 -7.09 -3.17
N PHE A 401 7.59 -7.64 -2.17
CA PHE A 401 7.56 -9.08 -1.94
C PHE A 401 6.24 -9.47 -1.28
N ALA A 402 5.48 -10.36 -1.92
CA ALA A 402 4.14 -10.71 -1.48
C ALA A 402 4.08 -12.08 -0.78
N LEU A 403 3.18 -12.20 0.19
CA LEU A 403 2.69 -13.49 0.66
C LEU A 403 1.41 -13.82 -0.11
N VAL A 404 1.37 -14.95 -0.78
CA VAL A 404 0.20 -15.41 -1.55
C VAL A 404 -0.29 -16.72 -0.97
N TRP A 405 -1.60 -17.02 -1.01
CA TRP A 405 -2.08 -18.35 -0.65
C TRP A 405 -1.39 -19.44 -1.46
N SER A 406 -1.12 -19.14 -2.73
CA SER A 406 -0.20 -19.82 -3.63
C SER A 406 -0.18 -19.15 -4.99
N THR A 407 0.77 -19.52 -5.84
CA THR A 407 0.74 -19.25 -7.28
C THR A 407 0.05 -20.37 -8.08
N SER A 408 -0.70 -21.28 -7.44
CA SER A 408 -1.28 -22.44 -8.15
C SER A 408 -2.55 -22.05 -8.89
N GLU A 409 -2.45 -22.15 -10.21
CA GLU A 409 -3.54 -21.96 -11.15
C GLU A 409 -3.97 -23.32 -11.69
N ALA A 410 -5.25 -23.44 -12.05
CA ALA A 410 -5.75 -24.59 -12.76
C ALA A 410 -6.78 -24.17 -13.79
N SER A 411 -6.79 -24.83 -14.95
CA SER A 411 -7.91 -24.73 -15.89
C SER A 411 -8.98 -25.74 -15.51
N VAL A 412 -10.19 -25.26 -15.22
CA VAL A 412 -11.34 -26.09 -14.84
C VAL A 412 -12.32 -26.17 -16.01
N SER A 413 -12.54 -27.37 -16.52
CA SER A 413 -13.67 -27.68 -17.41
C SER A 413 -14.79 -28.31 -16.59
N TRP A 414 -16.04 -27.94 -16.88
CA TRP A 414 -17.17 -28.36 -16.07
C TRP A 414 -18.44 -28.57 -16.88
N SER A 415 -19.31 -29.40 -16.33
CA SER A 415 -20.65 -29.68 -16.87
C SER A 415 -21.63 -29.97 -15.73
N THR A 416 -22.90 -29.75 -15.99
CA THR A 416 -24.00 -30.04 -15.07
C THR A 416 -24.97 -31.03 -15.72
N GLN A 417 -25.54 -31.88 -14.88
CA GLN A 417 -26.69 -32.71 -15.23
C GLN A 417 -27.83 -32.26 -14.33
N ILE A 418 -28.93 -31.79 -14.92
CA ILE A 418 -30.05 -31.20 -14.17
C ILE A 418 -31.36 -31.78 -14.69
N THR A 419 -32.22 -32.23 -13.79
CA THR A 419 -33.55 -32.78 -14.09
C THR A 419 -34.65 -31.79 -13.69
N ASP A 420 -35.91 -32.14 -13.96
CA ASP A 420 -37.10 -31.29 -13.77
C ASP A 420 -37.30 -30.78 -12.33
N THR A 421 -36.57 -31.30 -11.34
CA THR A 421 -36.58 -30.81 -9.96
C THR A 421 -35.82 -29.49 -9.77
N PHE A 422 -35.03 -29.08 -10.77
CA PHE A 422 -34.25 -27.84 -10.77
C PHE A 422 -34.33 -27.13 -12.10
N LYS A 423 -34.24 -25.80 -12.06
CA LYS A 423 -34.05 -24.94 -13.23
C LYS A 423 -32.69 -24.27 -13.16
N LEU A 424 -31.83 -24.51 -14.14
CA LEU A 424 -30.60 -23.73 -14.30
C LEU A 424 -30.93 -22.28 -14.65
N LEU A 425 -30.24 -21.36 -14.00
CA LEU A 425 -30.31 -19.93 -14.31
C LEU A 425 -29.09 -19.45 -15.11
N GLY A 426 -28.04 -20.27 -15.19
CA GLY A 426 -26.81 -19.99 -15.93
C GLY A 426 -26.48 -21.08 -16.96
N PRO A 427 -25.24 -21.07 -17.50
CA PRO A 427 -24.80 -22.08 -18.45
C PRO A 427 -24.79 -23.49 -17.83
N ALA A 428 -24.91 -24.51 -18.68
CA ALA A 428 -24.90 -25.91 -18.27
C ALA A 428 -23.49 -26.54 -18.31
N ASN A 429 -22.55 -25.91 -19.00
CA ASN A 429 -21.15 -26.33 -19.11
C ASN A 429 -20.25 -25.12 -19.44
N GLY A 430 -18.94 -25.30 -19.28
CA GLY A 430 -17.96 -24.27 -19.64
C GLY A 430 -16.54 -24.59 -19.19
N THR A 431 -15.67 -23.58 -19.32
CA THR A 431 -14.29 -23.58 -18.82
C THR A 431 -14.06 -22.32 -18.00
N ALA A 432 -13.20 -22.41 -16.97
CA ALA A 432 -12.81 -21.28 -16.14
C ALA A 432 -11.36 -21.44 -15.67
N ASP A 433 -10.62 -20.35 -15.63
CA ASP A 433 -9.37 -20.28 -14.89
C ASP A 433 -9.69 -20.25 -13.39
N ALA A 434 -9.06 -21.14 -12.65
CA ALA A 434 -9.31 -21.35 -11.24
C ALA A 434 -8.05 -21.08 -10.43
N TYR A 435 -8.26 -20.43 -9.29
CA TYR A 435 -7.22 -20.06 -8.34
C TYR A 435 -7.58 -20.63 -6.99
N ALA A 436 -6.58 -21.16 -6.28
CA ALA A 436 -6.78 -21.64 -4.92
C ALA A 436 -7.30 -20.50 -4.02
N GLN A 437 -8.30 -20.80 -3.21
CA GLN A 437 -8.98 -19.86 -2.32
C GLN A 437 -8.68 -20.19 -0.85
N PRO A 438 -8.70 -19.17 0.04
CA PRO A 438 -8.62 -19.41 1.48
C PRO A 438 -9.74 -20.33 1.98
N GLY A 439 -9.37 -21.31 2.80
CA GLY A 439 -10.31 -22.16 3.52
C GLY A 439 -11.15 -23.04 2.60
N TYR A 440 -12.48 -23.03 2.79
CA TYR A 440 -13.43 -23.87 2.05
C TYR A 440 -14.35 -23.03 1.16
N GLN A 441 -13.90 -21.90 0.63
CA GLN A 441 -14.78 -21.03 -0.17
C GLN A 441 -15.23 -21.72 -1.46
N ALA A 442 -16.54 -21.72 -1.72
CA ALA A 442 -17.11 -22.21 -2.98
C ALA A 442 -17.10 -21.08 -4.01
N VAL A 443 -16.55 -21.36 -5.20
CA VAL A 443 -16.57 -20.46 -6.35
C VAL A 443 -17.69 -20.91 -7.30
N PRO A 444 -18.72 -20.08 -7.54
CA PRO A 444 -19.83 -20.46 -8.40
C PRO A 444 -19.42 -20.47 -9.87
N LEU A 445 -19.78 -21.52 -10.59
CA LEU A 445 -19.67 -21.64 -12.05
C LEU A 445 -21.04 -21.42 -12.72
N THR A 446 -22.11 -21.85 -12.05
CA THR A 446 -23.51 -21.63 -12.46
C THR A 446 -24.44 -21.66 -11.24
N THR A 447 -25.71 -21.36 -11.47
CA THR A 447 -26.76 -21.35 -10.45
C THR A 447 -27.96 -22.18 -10.89
N ALA A 448 -28.58 -22.85 -9.92
CA ALA A 448 -29.83 -23.58 -10.11
C ALA A 448 -30.86 -23.14 -9.07
N VAL A 449 -32.14 -23.23 -9.42
CA VAL A 449 -33.26 -22.97 -8.52
C VAL A 449 -34.13 -24.21 -8.43
N ASP A 450 -34.44 -24.66 -7.21
CA ASP A 450 -35.35 -25.78 -7.03
C ASP A 450 -36.83 -25.38 -7.16
N THR A 451 -37.72 -26.38 -7.13
CA THR A 451 -39.17 -26.18 -7.22
C THR A 451 -39.75 -25.33 -6.08
N THR A 452 -39.01 -25.10 -4.99
CA THR A 452 -39.42 -24.23 -3.88
C THR A 452 -38.94 -22.79 -4.03
N GLY A 453 -38.17 -22.49 -5.08
CA GLY A 453 -37.56 -21.19 -5.30
C GLY A 453 -36.24 -20.98 -4.56
N THR A 454 -35.69 -22.03 -3.92
CA THR A 454 -34.38 -21.92 -3.26
C THR A 454 -33.28 -21.88 -4.30
N VAL A 455 -32.33 -20.95 -4.15
CA VAL A 455 -31.16 -20.81 -5.02
C VAL A 455 -30.00 -21.66 -4.52
N TRP A 456 -29.37 -22.35 -5.46
CA TRP A 456 -28.22 -23.22 -5.27
C TRP A 456 -27.06 -22.77 -6.16
N LEU A 457 -25.87 -22.73 -5.58
CA LEU A 457 -24.62 -22.44 -6.26
C LEU A 457 -23.93 -23.75 -6.61
N LEU A 458 -23.65 -23.94 -7.90
CA LEU A 458 -22.94 -25.09 -8.43
C LEU A 458 -21.58 -24.60 -8.89
N GLY A 459 -20.51 -25.20 -8.38
CA GLY A 459 -19.18 -24.74 -8.74
C GLY A 459 -18.07 -25.65 -8.26
N TYR A 460 -16.97 -25.05 -7.85
CA TYR A 460 -15.83 -25.76 -7.29
C TYR A 460 -15.35 -25.12 -5.99
N GLN A 461 -14.62 -25.91 -5.21
CA GLN A 461 -13.77 -25.43 -4.14
C GLN A 461 -12.34 -25.80 -4.51
N TYR A 462 -11.49 -24.80 -4.64
CA TYR A 462 -10.06 -24.95 -4.86
C TYR A 462 -9.35 -24.41 -3.63
N ASN A 463 -8.62 -25.25 -2.90
CA ASN A 463 -7.87 -24.84 -1.71
C ASN A 463 -6.60 -25.70 -1.55
N TYR A 464 -6.00 -25.66 -0.36
CA TYR A 464 -4.82 -26.47 -0.02
C TYR A 464 -5.17 -27.60 0.92
N ASN A 465 -4.52 -28.74 0.74
CA ASN A 465 -4.48 -29.77 1.77
C ASN A 465 -3.39 -29.41 2.78
N THR A 466 -3.78 -28.81 3.90
CA THR A 466 -2.87 -28.49 5.01
C THR A 466 -2.80 -29.59 6.05
N ALA A 467 -3.45 -30.74 5.83
CA ALA A 467 -3.43 -31.85 6.78
C ALA A 467 -2.14 -32.69 6.67
N VAL A 468 -1.36 -32.51 5.60
CA VAL A 468 -0.04 -33.11 5.45
C VAL A 468 0.99 -32.11 5.97
N PRO A 469 1.71 -32.41 7.08
CA PRO A 469 2.78 -31.56 7.57
C PRO A 469 3.80 -31.28 6.46
N ASP A 470 4.25 -30.03 6.37
CA ASP A 470 5.32 -29.59 5.47
C ASP A 470 5.08 -29.76 3.96
N THR A 471 3.86 -30.10 3.53
CA THR A 471 3.50 -30.21 2.11
C THR A 471 2.22 -29.45 1.80
N VAL A 472 2.34 -28.39 0.99
CA VAL A 472 1.22 -27.54 0.57
C VAL A 472 0.72 -28.05 -0.79
N ILE A 473 -0.18 -29.05 -0.78
CA ILE A 473 -0.69 -29.66 -2.02
C ILE A 473 -1.99 -28.95 -2.45
N PRO A 474 -2.03 -28.33 -3.65
CA PRO A 474 -3.26 -27.72 -4.17
C PRO A 474 -4.29 -28.82 -4.44
N GLN A 475 -5.54 -28.55 -4.09
CA GLN A 475 -6.62 -29.52 -4.20
C GLN A 475 -7.92 -28.85 -4.65
N ILE A 476 -8.61 -29.44 -5.62
CA ILE A 476 -9.85 -28.91 -6.18
C ILE A 476 -10.94 -29.98 -6.21
N ARG A 477 -12.18 -29.59 -5.91
CA ARG A 477 -13.35 -30.47 -5.94
C ARG A 477 -14.59 -29.73 -6.38
N ALA A 478 -15.51 -30.44 -7.03
CA ALA A 478 -16.84 -29.93 -7.32
C ALA A 478 -17.61 -29.69 -6.01
N VAL A 479 -18.45 -28.65 -5.99
CA VAL A 479 -19.32 -28.35 -4.86
C VAL A 479 -20.71 -27.94 -5.32
N TRP A 480 -21.70 -28.33 -4.52
CA TRP A 480 -23.09 -27.94 -4.66
C TRP A 480 -23.56 -27.38 -3.31
N THR A 481 -23.89 -26.10 -3.25
CA THR A 481 -24.19 -25.42 -1.98
C THR A 481 -25.45 -24.57 -2.06
N LYS A 482 -26.25 -24.58 -1.00
CA LYS A 482 -27.39 -23.66 -0.87
C LYS A 482 -26.85 -22.25 -0.67
N GLN A 483 -27.40 -21.29 -1.41
CA GLN A 483 -26.97 -19.90 -1.29
C GLN A 483 -27.32 -19.36 0.11
N ASP A 484 -26.43 -18.53 0.67
CA ASP A 484 -26.60 -17.83 1.95
C ASP A 484 -26.94 -18.71 3.17
N SER A 485 -26.62 -20.01 3.10
CA SER A 485 -26.90 -20.98 4.15
C SER A 485 -25.62 -21.49 4.79
N ALA A 486 -25.67 -21.79 6.10
CA ALA A 486 -24.59 -22.50 6.77
C ALA A 486 -24.33 -23.86 6.08
N LYS A 487 -23.07 -24.27 5.99
CA LYS A 487 -22.68 -25.54 5.39
C LYS A 487 -23.01 -26.70 6.33
N THR A 488 -24.02 -27.48 5.96
CA THR A 488 -24.48 -28.66 6.68
C THR A 488 -24.63 -29.82 5.69
N PRO A 489 -24.77 -31.08 6.14
CA PRO A 489 -25.01 -32.22 5.25
C PRO A 489 -26.22 -32.09 4.32
N ASN A 490 -27.15 -31.16 4.60
CA ASN A 490 -28.35 -30.92 3.80
C ASN A 490 -28.27 -29.68 2.91
N THR A 491 -27.21 -28.89 3.04
CA THR A 491 -27.05 -27.60 2.35
C THR A 491 -25.73 -27.50 1.60
N TYR A 492 -24.85 -28.49 1.72
CA TYR A 492 -23.54 -28.52 1.10
C TYR A 492 -23.12 -29.95 0.77
N TRP A 493 -22.83 -30.20 -0.50
CA TRP A 493 -22.28 -31.46 -1.00
C TRP A 493 -21.03 -31.20 -1.83
N GLN A 494 -20.12 -32.15 -1.82
CA GLN A 494 -18.84 -32.03 -2.50
C GLN A 494 -18.46 -33.33 -3.19
N GLY A 495 -17.71 -33.21 -4.29
CA GLY A 495 -17.13 -34.34 -4.98
C GLY A 495 -15.81 -34.81 -4.38
N THR A 496 -15.20 -35.79 -5.04
CA THR A 496 -13.85 -36.26 -4.75
C THR A 496 -12.83 -35.15 -4.96
N THR A 497 -11.76 -35.15 -4.17
CA THR A 497 -10.66 -34.21 -4.36
C THR A 497 -9.81 -34.62 -5.57
N ILE A 498 -9.39 -33.64 -6.37
CA ILE A 498 -8.38 -33.74 -7.42
C ILE A 498 -7.17 -32.91 -6.97
N ASP A 499 -5.97 -33.41 -7.17
CA ASP A 499 -4.70 -32.74 -6.88
C ASP A 499 -3.67 -32.99 -8.02
N PRO A 500 -2.48 -32.37 -8.03
CA PRO A 500 -1.48 -32.59 -9.08
C PRO A 500 -0.97 -34.03 -9.21
N SER A 501 -1.17 -34.87 -8.19
CA SER A 501 -0.79 -36.29 -8.22
C SER A 501 -1.88 -37.20 -8.81
N SER A 502 -3.09 -36.65 -9.01
CA SER A 502 -4.22 -37.39 -9.53
C SER A 502 -4.00 -37.79 -10.99
N PRO A 503 -4.45 -39.00 -11.42
CA PRO A 503 -4.32 -39.43 -12.80
C PRO A 503 -4.93 -38.44 -13.80
N ALA A 504 -4.31 -38.28 -14.97
CA ALA A 504 -4.84 -37.43 -16.02
C ALA A 504 -6.27 -37.85 -16.40
N GLY A 505 -7.20 -36.88 -16.45
CA GLY A 505 -8.61 -37.16 -16.72
C GLY A 505 -9.48 -37.40 -15.50
N THR A 506 -8.92 -37.40 -14.28
CA THR A 506 -9.70 -37.49 -13.04
C THR A 506 -10.74 -36.38 -12.97
N THR A 507 -11.98 -36.74 -12.62
CA THR A 507 -13.11 -35.82 -12.45
C THR A 507 -13.57 -35.79 -11.00
N SER A 508 -14.13 -34.66 -10.58
CA SER A 508 -14.82 -34.50 -9.31
C SER A 508 -16.28 -34.21 -9.57
N THR A 509 -17.18 -35.01 -9.01
CA THR A 509 -18.63 -34.84 -9.20
C THR A 509 -19.31 -34.63 -7.86
N ALA A 510 -19.99 -33.51 -7.70
CA ALA A 510 -20.87 -33.23 -6.57
C ALA A 510 -22.32 -33.49 -6.98
N TYR A 511 -22.99 -34.38 -6.25
CA TYR A 511 -24.41 -34.70 -6.47
C TYR A 511 -25.29 -33.96 -5.47
N TYR A 512 -26.43 -33.45 -5.93
CA TYR A 512 -27.47 -32.96 -5.03
C TYR A 512 -27.94 -34.09 -4.09
N GLY A 513 -28.01 -33.80 -2.79
CA GLY A 513 -28.33 -34.80 -1.76
C GLY A 513 -27.22 -35.83 -1.51
N GLY A 514 -26.03 -35.64 -2.09
CA GLY A 514 -24.88 -36.54 -1.91
C GLY A 514 -24.99 -37.89 -2.63
N SER A 515 -25.98 -38.07 -3.52
CA SER A 515 -26.20 -39.35 -4.21
C SER A 515 -26.49 -39.15 -5.70
N ALA A 516 -25.90 -40.01 -6.54
CA ALA A 516 -26.16 -40.06 -7.98
C ALA A 516 -27.62 -40.37 -8.35
N SER A 517 -28.38 -40.97 -7.42
CA SER A 517 -29.79 -41.33 -7.64
C SER A 517 -30.71 -40.14 -7.87
N THR A 518 -30.30 -38.91 -7.52
CA THR A 518 -31.10 -37.70 -7.74
C THR A 518 -31.04 -37.20 -9.18
N GLY A 519 -30.09 -37.68 -9.98
CA GLY A 519 -29.89 -37.24 -11.37
C GLY A 519 -29.39 -35.80 -11.53
N ASN A 520 -29.12 -35.10 -10.42
CA ASN A 520 -28.69 -33.70 -10.41
C ASN A 520 -27.24 -33.60 -9.91
N SER A 521 -26.34 -33.08 -10.73
CA SER A 521 -24.92 -32.99 -10.41
C SER A 521 -24.19 -31.82 -11.08
N ILE A 522 -23.04 -31.47 -10.52
CA ILE A 522 -21.98 -30.75 -11.22
C ILE A 522 -20.72 -31.61 -11.22
N THR A 523 -20.12 -31.76 -12.40
CA THR A 523 -18.84 -32.45 -12.61
C THR A 523 -17.81 -31.44 -13.08
N ILE A 524 -16.64 -31.47 -12.46
CA ILE A 524 -15.46 -30.70 -12.87
C ILE A 524 -14.30 -31.63 -13.23
N LYS A 525 -13.43 -31.14 -14.09
CA LYS A 525 -12.10 -31.69 -14.40
C LYS A 525 -11.10 -30.54 -14.38
N ALA A 526 -10.00 -30.73 -13.68
CA ALA A 526 -8.96 -29.72 -13.51
C ALA A 526 -7.65 -30.15 -14.18
N VAL A 527 -6.94 -29.18 -14.76
CA VAL A 527 -5.55 -29.30 -15.21
C VAL A 527 -4.76 -28.24 -14.45
N PHE A 528 -3.85 -28.67 -13.58
CA PHE A 528 -2.98 -27.78 -12.82
C PHE A 528 -1.87 -27.22 -13.72
N GLY A 529 -1.61 -25.92 -13.60
CA GLY A 529 -0.60 -25.17 -14.35
C GLY A 529 0.79 -25.24 -13.77
#